data_AF-A0A814JEX1-F1
#
_entry.id   AF-A0A814JEX1-F1
#
_cell.length_a   1.000
_cell.length_b   1.000
_cell.length_c   1.000
_cell.angle_alpha   90.00
_cell.angle_beta   90.00
_cell.angle_gamma   90.00
#
_symmetry.space_group_name_H-M   'P 1'
#
loop_
_entity.id
_entity.type
_entity.pdbx_description
1 polymer ?
#
loop_
_entity_poly.entity_id
_entity_poly.type
_entity_poly.pdbx_seq_one_letter_code
_entity_poly.pdbx_strand_id
1 'polypeptide(L)'
;IPADVIKKYFCLMPSEKLMQDEWEKHGTCYWQTPEDYFEKINYLYSKINIPNNINDILNNGTLGYKSIKQSFIDINPQLKWEEINVMMRKNKLHEVAFCYDLNFNHIKCI
;
A
#
# COMPACT_ATOMS: atom_id res chain seq x y z
N ILE A 1 2.69 -18.95 -7.14
CA ILE A 1 2.98 -18.81 -5.69
C ILE A 1 2.43 -20.06 -5.01
N PRO A 2 3.09 -20.64 -3.99
CA PRO A 2 2.53 -21.77 -3.25
C PRO A 2 1.17 -21.43 -2.61
N ALA A 3 0.25 -22.40 -2.55
CA ALA A 3 -1.13 -22.19 -2.11
C ALA A 3 -1.23 -21.75 -0.63
N ASP A 4 -0.30 -22.21 0.21
CA ASP A 4 -0.20 -21.83 1.61
C ASP A 4 0.19 -20.36 1.80
N VAL A 5 1.05 -19.81 0.93
CA VAL A 5 1.37 -18.37 0.91
C VAL A 5 0.17 -17.54 0.50
N ILE A 6 -0.53 -17.95 -0.56
CA ILE A 6 -1.76 -17.29 -1.00
C ILE A 6 -2.75 -17.23 0.18
N LYS A 7 -3.00 -18.37 0.83
CA LYS A 7 -3.90 -18.46 1.98
C LYS A 7 -3.45 -17.57 3.15
N LYS A 8 -2.14 -17.51 3.44
CA LYS A 8 -1.58 -16.72 4.54
C LYS A 8 -1.79 -15.21 4.35
N TYR A 9 -1.66 -14.70 3.13
CA TYR A 9 -1.72 -13.26 2.84
C TYR A 9 -3.01 -12.81 2.12
N PHE A 10 -4.00 -13.69 1.95
CA PHE A 10 -5.24 -13.38 1.25
C PHE A 10 -6.01 -12.20 1.86
N CYS A 11 -6.02 -12.05 3.19
CA CYS A 11 -6.69 -10.93 3.85
C CYS A 11 -6.03 -9.57 3.57
N LEU A 12 -4.74 -9.57 3.23
CA LEU A 12 -4.00 -8.37 2.83
C LEU A 12 -4.26 -8.02 1.36
N MET A 13 -4.29 -9.04 0.49
CA MET A 13 -4.51 -8.90 -0.94
C MET A 13 -5.53 -9.96 -1.41
N PRO A 14 -6.84 -9.66 -1.37
CA PRO A 14 -7.91 -10.66 -1.53
C PRO A 14 -8.19 -11.00 -3.00
N SER A 15 -7.15 -11.35 -3.75
CA SER A 15 -7.22 -11.80 -5.13
C SER A 15 -5.99 -12.63 -5.47
N GLU A 16 -6.16 -13.94 -5.67
CA GLU A 16 -5.07 -14.86 -6.04
C GLU A 16 -4.40 -14.45 -7.36
N LYS A 17 -5.20 -14.04 -8.35
CA LYS A 17 -4.70 -13.55 -9.64
C LYS A 17 -3.82 -12.32 -9.46
N LEU A 18 -4.24 -11.37 -8.62
CA LEU A 18 -3.46 -10.17 -8.33
C LEU A 18 -2.16 -10.54 -7.61
N MET A 19 -2.21 -11.40 -6.60
CA MET A 19 -1.00 -11.87 -5.91
C MET A 19 0.00 -12.49 -6.89
N GLN A 20 -0.47 -13.37 -7.80
CA GLN A 20 0.39 -13.98 -8.81
C GLN A 20 1.01 -12.95 -9.75
N ASP A 21 0.21 -12.00 -10.24
CA ASP A 21 0.68 -10.95 -11.17
C ASP A 21 1.72 -10.03 -10.49
N GLU A 22 1.48 -9.61 -9.24
CA GLU A 22 2.41 -8.78 -8.48
C GLU A 22 3.73 -9.51 -8.19
N TRP A 23 3.67 -10.79 -7.85
CA TRP A 23 4.87 -11.60 -7.69
C TRP A 23 5.67 -11.70 -8.99
N GLU A 24 5.04 -12.14 -10.08
CA GLU A 24 5.72 -12.36 -11.35
C GLU A 24 6.33 -11.07 -11.90
N LYS A 25 5.60 -9.96 -11.80
CA LYS A 25 5.98 -8.69 -12.40
C LYS A 25 6.92 -7.84 -11.53
N HIS A 26 6.80 -7.94 -10.21
CA HIS A 26 7.50 -7.03 -9.29
C HIS A 26 8.32 -7.76 -8.22
N GLY A 27 7.83 -8.88 -7.68
CA GLY A 27 8.53 -9.63 -6.63
C GLY A 27 9.80 -10.34 -7.11
N THR A 28 9.73 -11.01 -8.26
CA THR A 28 10.83 -11.84 -8.81
C THR A 28 12.12 -11.09 -9.11
N CYS A 29 12.09 -9.76 -9.22
CA CYS A 29 13.27 -8.95 -9.52
C CYS A 29 14.26 -8.81 -8.35
N TYR A 30 13.81 -8.97 -7.10
CA TYR A 30 14.63 -8.75 -5.91
C TYR A 30 14.56 -9.88 -4.89
N TRP A 31 13.41 -10.55 -4.78
CA TRP A 31 13.15 -11.55 -3.75
C TRP A 31 13.43 -12.96 -4.27
N GLN A 32 13.98 -13.81 -3.40
CA GLN A 32 14.24 -15.23 -3.72
C GLN A 32 12.96 -16.07 -3.65
N THR A 33 12.05 -15.71 -2.74
CA THR A 33 10.82 -16.45 -2.49
C THR A 33 9.61 -15.51 -2.44
N PRO A 34 8.42 -15.96 -2.87
CA PRO A 34 7.20 -15.18 -2.68
C PRO A 34 6.85 -14.99 -1.20
N GLU A 35 7.20 -15.94 -0.34
CA GLU A 35 7.02 -15.86 1.11
C GLU A 35 7.68 -14.60 1.68
N ASP A 36 8.96 -14.37 1.39
CA ASP A 36 9.72 -13.20 1.87
C ASP A 36 9.13 -11.88 1.34
N TYR A 37 8.71 -11.88 0.08
CA TYR A 37 8.09 -10.72 -0.58
C TYR A 37 6.78 -10.33 0.11
N PHE A 38 5.84 -11.26 0.27
CA PHE A 38 4.56 -10.97 0.91
C PHE A 38 4.69 -10.73 2.41
N GLU A 39 5.65 -11.37 3.09
CA GLU A 39 5.96 -11.05 4.49
C GLU A 39 6.43 -9.60 4.64
N LYS A 40 7.29 -9.12 3.75
CA LYS A 40 7.73 -7.73 3.78
C LYS A 40 6.57 -6.76 3.51
N ILE A 41 5.72 -7.04 2.52
CA ILE A 41 4.53 -6.22 2.25
C ILE A 41 3.64 -6.17 3.49
N ASN A 42 3.33 -7.34 4.08
CA ASN A 42 2.49 -7.42 5.27
C ASN A 42 3.08 -6.64 6.45
N TYR A 43 4.40 -6.75 6.65
CA TYR A 43 5.10 -6.00 7.68
C TYR A 43 4.94 -4.49 7.47
N LEU A 44 5.24 -3.97 6.26
CA LEU A 44 5.16 -2.54 5.97
C LEU A 44 3.72 -2.02 6.06
N TYR A 45 2.75 -2.77 5.50
CA TYR A 45 1.34 -2.44 5.57
C TYR A 45 0.85 -2.36 7.03
N SER A 46 1.26 -3.30 7.89
CA SER A 46 0.88 -3.31 9.31
C SER A 46 1.39 -2.10 10.11
N LYS A 47 2.38 -1.35 9.58
CA LYS A 47 2.90 -0.12 10.20
C LYS A 47 2.10 1.13 9.81
N ILE A 48 1.14 1.01 8.89
CA ILE A 48 0.33 2.12 8.41
C ILE A 48 -1.08 2.00 8.99
N ASN A 49 -1.46 2.98 9.80
CA ASN A 49 -2.83 3.15 10.25
C ASN A 49 -3.66 3.72 9.10
N ILE A 50 -4.79 3.08 8.79
CA ILE A 50 -5.69 3.51 7.72
C ILE A 50 -6.83 4.34 8.33
N PRO A 51 -7.15 5.53 7.79
CA PRO A 51 -8.23 6.37 8.31
C PRO A 51 -9.59 5.66 8.24
N ASN A 52 -10.37 5.68 9.32
CA ASN A 52 -11.68 5.03 9.37
C ASN A 52 -12.67 5.59 8.32
N ASN A 53 -12.51 6.86 7.96
CA ASN A 53 -13.32 7.50 6.95
C ASN A 53 -12.93 7.12 5.51
N ILE A 54 -11.88 6.30 5.28
CA ILE A 54 -11.41 5.96 3.93
C ILE A 54 -12.53 5.38 3.06
N ASN A 55 -13.46 4.62 3.65
CA ASN A 55 -14.61 4.08 2.94
C ASN A 55 -15.57 5.19 2.47
N ASP A 56 -15.76 6.23 3.27
CA ASP A 56 -16.54 7.41 2.88
C ASP A 56 -15.82 8.20 1.78
N ILE A 57 -14.49 8.28 1.85
CA ILE A 57 -13.65 8.88 0.78
C ILE A 57 -13.86 8.12 -0.54
N LEU A 58 -13.80 6.80 -0.50
CA LEU A 58 -13.94 5.94 -1.68
C LEU A 58 -15.35 5.97 -2.27
N ASN A 59 -16.40 6.01 -1.43
CA ASN A 59 -17.78 5.92 -1.86
C ASN A 59 -18.40 7.27 -2.24
N ASN A 60 -18.13 8.32 -1.46
CA ASN A 60 -18.88 9.58 -1.48
C ASN A 60 -18.01 10.83 -1.70
N GLY A 61 -16.68 10.69 -1.65
CA GLY A 61 -15.78 11.84 -1.52
C GLY A 61 -15.27 12.41 -2.85
N THR A 62 -15.49 13.71 -3.05
CA THR A 62 -14.59 14.59 -3.82
C THR A 62 -13.45 15.12 -2.92
N LEU A 63 -12.89 14.28 -2.05
CA LEU A 63 -11.76 14.74 -1.24
C LEU A 63 -10.56 14.91 -2.16
N GLY A 64 -10.03 16.13 -2.18
CA GLY A 64 -8.83 16.44 -2.92
C GLY A 64 -7.62 15.73 -2.32
N TYR A 65 -6.63 15.50 -3.17
CA TYR A 65 -5.29 14.98 -2.85
C TYR A 65 -4.78 15.39 -1.45
N LYS A 66 -4.88 16.68 -1.11
CA LYS A 66 -4.37 17.23 0.15
C LYS A 66 -5.09 16.67 1.38
N SER A 67 -6.41 16.55 1.32
CA SER A 67 -7.21 16.08 2.45
C SER A 67 -6.96 14.60 2.72
N ILE A 68 -6.76 13.81 1.66
CA ILE A 68 -6.42 12.39 1.78
C ILE A 68 -5.06 12.24 2.44
N LYS A 69 -4.03 12.93 1.95
CA LYS A 69 -2.71 12.92 2.58
C LYS A 69 -2.75 13.33 4.05
N GLN A 70 -3.43 14.43 4.36
CA GLN A 70 -3.52 14.93 5.73
C GLN A 70 -4.14 13.88 6.66
N SER A 71 -5.20 13.20 6.22
CA SER A 71 -5.85 12.16 7.03
C SER A 71 -4.92 10.98 7.38
N PHE A 72 -3.97 10.64 6.51
CA PHE A 72 -2.96 9.63 6.82
C PHE A 72 -1.92 10.16 7.81
N ILE A 73 -1.43 11.38 7.63
CA ILE A 73 -0.42 12.00 8.51
C ILE A 73 -0.95 12.15 9.93
N ASP A 74 -2.20 12.56 10.08
CA ASP A 74 -2.82 12.82 11.38
C ASP A 74 -2.81 11.58 12.30
N ILE A 75 -2.84 10.38 11.72
CA ILE A 75 -2.87 9.10 12.46
C ILE A 75 -1.59 8.27 12.27
N ASN A 76 -0.61 8.78 11.53
CA ASN A 76 0.70 8.17 11.31
C ASN A 76 1.80 9.22 11.49
N PRO A 77 2.11 9.65 12.73
CA PRO A 77 3.08 10.71 13.00
C PRO A 77 4.52 10.38 12.57
N GLN A 78 4.80 9.12 12.28
CA GLN A 78 6.07 8.65 11.71
C GLN A 78 6.24 9.00 10.23
N LEU A 79 5.15 9.32 9.52
CA LEU A 79 5.16 9.64 8.10
C LEU A 79 5.26 11.15 7.87
N LYS A 80 5.96 11.53 6.81
CA LYS A 80 6.00 12.91 6.32
C LYS A 80 5.14 13.08 5.07
N TRP A 81 4.77 14.33 4.80
CA TRP A 81 3.92 14.69 3.66
C TRP A 81 4.48 14.22 2.32
N GLU A 82 5.80 14.32 2.16
CA GLU A 82 6.53 13.96 0.95
C GLU A 82 6.73 12.44 0.77
N GLU A 83 6.51 11.63 1.81
CA GLU A 83 6.70 10.17 1.80
C GLU A 83 5.44 9.40 1.39
N ILE A 84 4.34 10.14 1.19
CA ILE A 84 3.05 9.63 0.74
C ILE A 84 2.83 10.14 -0.69
N ASN A 85 2.25 9.34 -1.58
CA ASN A 85 1.71 9.80 -2.85
C ASN A 85 0.23 9.42 -2.95
N VAL A 86 -0.58 10.27 -3.58
CA VAL A 86 -2.01 10.01 -3.76
C VAL A 86 -2.32 10.14 -5.25
N MET A 87 -2.77 9.04 -5.83
CA MET A 87 -3.18 8.98 -7.23
C MET A 87 -4.69 9.11 -7.32
N MET A 88 -5.15 10.05 -8.13
CA MET A 88 -6.57 10.27 -8.42
C MET A 88 -6.86 9.87 -9.87
N ARG A 89 -7.98 9.19 -10.11
CA ARG A 89 -8.50 8.92 -11.47
C ARG A 89 -9.94 9.41 -11.56
N LYS A 90 -10.25 10.24 -12.57
CA LYS A 90 -11.60 10.83 -12.75
C LYS A 90 -12.16 11.45 -11.46
N ASN A 91 -11.33 12.21 -10.73
CA ASN A 91 -11.65 12.85 -9.45
C ASN A 91 -12.01 11.90 -8.30
N LYS A 92 -11.69 10.60 -8.41
CA LYS A 92 -11.83 9.62 -7.32
C LYS A 92 -10.45 9.13 -6.88
N LEU A 93 -10.34 8.79 -5.60
CA LEU A 93 -9.15 8.12 -5.08
C LEU A 93 -8.93 6.81 -5.83
N HIS A 94 -7.72 6.63 -6.36
CA HIS A 94 -7.31 5.39 -7.03
C HIS A 94 -6.27 4.64 -6.21
N GLU A 95 -5.28 5.34 -5.67
CA GLU A 95 -4.18 4.73 -4.93
C GLU A 95 -3.62 5.69 -3.89
N VAL A 96 -3.16 5.13 -2.77
CA VAL A 96 -2.27 5.80 -1.83
C VAL A 96 -0.99 4.96 -1.79
N ALA A 97 0.14 5.57 -2.13
CA ALA A 97 1.44 4.93 -2.11
C ALA A 97 2.29 5.49 -0.96
N PHE A 98 3.11 4.63 -0.35
CA PHE A 98 4.10 4.99 0.66
C PHE A 98 5.47 4.63 0.11
N CYS A 99 6.40 5.59 0.10
CA CYS A 99 7.68 5.44 -0.57
C CYS A 99 8.79 5.04 0.39
N TYR A 100 9.62 4.10 -0.05
CA TYR A 100 10.69 3.49 0.74
C TYR A 100 12.00 3.41 -0.06
N ASP A 101 13.13 3.47 0.64
CA ASP A 101 14.43 3.08 0.09
C ASP A 101 14.57 1.54 0.05
N LEU A 102 15.71 1.05 -0.46
CA LEU A 102 16.01 -0.39 -0.54
C LEU A 102 16.19 -1.06 0.84
N ASN A 103 16.34 -0.27 1.90
CA ASN A 103 16.42 -0.74 3.28
C ASN A 103 15.07 -0.63 4.00
N PHE A 104 14.01 -0.25 3.28
CA PHE A 104 12.66 -0.02 3.79
C PHE A 104 12.53 1.12 4.80
N ASN A 105 13.42 2.11 4.74
CA ASN A 105 13.21 3.40 5.42
C ASN A 105 12.32 4.30 4.55
N HIS A 106 11.47 5.10 5.19
CA HIS A 106 10.65 6.06 4.47
C HIS A 106 11.52 7.09 3.73
N ILE A 107 11.14 7.38 2.49
CA ILE A 107 11.77 8.41 1.66
C ILE A 107 10.71 9.21 0.91
N LYS A 108 11.10 10.39 0.43
CA LYS A 108 10.26 11.20 -0.45
C LYS A 108 9.88 10.42 -1.72
N CYS A 109 8.59 10.43 -2.07
CA CYS A 109 8.08 9.95 -3.34
C CYS A 109 8.55 10.80 -4.52
N ILE A 110 8.67 10.17 -5.69
CA ILE A 110 9.06 10.79 -6.96
C ILE A 110 7.82 11.19 -7.76
#